data_AF-A0A1V5UC79-F1
#
_entry.id   AF-A0A1V5UC79-F1
#
_cell.length_a   1.000
_cell.length_b   1.000
_cell.length_c   1.000
_cell.angle_alpha   90.00
_cell.angle_beta   90.00
_cell.angle_gamma   90.00
#
_symmetry.space_group_name_H-M   'P 1'
#
loop_
_entity.id
_entity.type
_entity.pdbx_description
1 polymer ?
#
loop_
_entity_poly.entity_id
_entity_poly.type
_entity_poly.pdbx_seq_one_letter_code
_entity_poly.pdbx_strand_id
1 'polypeptide(L)'
;MKLRKSYKTNDTEETYRELAILKKHNAEISDINLTLFKVDETNNQKGWVDVTTDSDTFISPEKLEKEIESIRKNIISEGKLNINLKYKFTKFETGQKFLDWVCEKKLEISTFSDQEVTQNG
;
A
#
# COMPACT_ATOMS: atom_id res chain seq x y z
N MET A 1 7.87 -15.63 0.67
CA MET A 1 7.70 -15.47 -0.79
C MET A 1 7.66 -13.98 -1.13
N LYS A 2 8.38 -13.52 -2.14
CA LYS A 2 8.45 -12.09 -2.53
C LYS A 2 7.94 -11.92 -3.96
N LEU A 3 6.98 -11.01 -4.13
CA LEU A 3 6.48 -10.54 -5.42
C LEU A 3 7.10 -9.17 -5.72
N ARG A 4 7.59 -8.98 -6.94
CA ARG A 4 8.04 -7.70 -7.50
C ARG A 4 7.05 -7.27 -8.57
N LYS A 5 6.05 -6.49 -8.19
CA LYS A 5 5.04 -5.94 -9.11
C LYS A 5 4.49 -4.63 -8.55
N SER A 6 4.44 -3.61 -9.41
CA SER A 6 3.94 -2.30 -9.02
C SER A 6 2.42 -2.30 -8.90
N TYR A 7 1.93 -1.82 -7.77
CA TYR A 7 0.52 -1.53 -7.54
C TYR A 7 0.35 -0.04 -7.24
N LYS A 8 -0.80 0.52 -7.65
CA LYS A 8 -1.17 1.91 -7.42
C LYS A 8 -2.66 1.98 -7.10
N THR A 9 -3.02 2.74 -6.09
CA THR A 9 -4.39 3.17 -5.79
C THR A 9 -4.60 4.62 -6.19
N ASN A 10 -5.85 4.98 -6.50
CA ASN A 10 -6.19 6.30 -7.05
C ASN A 10 -6.88 7.20 -6.03
N ASP A 11 -7.51 6.61 -5.02
CA ASP A 11 -8.25 7.33 -3.99
C ASP A 11 -8.17 6.63 -2.62
N THR A 12 -8.75 7.30 -1.63
CA THR A 12 -8.79 6.84 -0.24
C THR A 12 -9.49 5.48 -0.09
N GLU A 13 -10.61 5.26 -0.79
CA GLU A 13 -11.37 4.01 -0.68
C GLU A 13 -10.55 2.83 -1.22
N GLU A 14 -9.98 3.00 -2.41
CA GLU A 14 -9.12 2.00 -3.04
C GLU A 14 -7.89 1.73 -2.18
N THR A 15 -7.30 2.75 -1.56
CA THR A 15 -6.16 2.61 -0.64
C THR A 15 -6.51 1.73 0.56
N TYR A 16 -7.59 2.02 1.29
CA TYR A 16 -7.95 1.20 2.45
C TYR A 16 -8.42 -0.20 2.07
N ARG A 17 -9.09 -0.36 0.92
CA ARG A 17 -9.41 -1.69 0.39
C ARG A 17 -8.15 -2.50 0.10
N GLU A 18 -7.14 -1.86 -0.49
CA GLU A 18 -5.87 -2.50 -0.77
C GLU A 18 -5.15 -2.95 0.50
N LEU A 19 -5.07 -2.06 1.50
CA LEU A 19 -4.47 -2.36 2.80
C LEU A 19 -5.21 -3.48 3.53
N ALA A 20 -6.55 -3.52 3.44
CA ALA A 20 -7.36 -4.58 4.02
C ALA A 20 -7.09 -5.94 3.38
N ILE A 21 -6.94 -6.00 2.05
CA ILE A 21 -6.58 -7.24 1.34
C ILE A 21 -5.17 -7.69 1.76
N LEU A 22 -4.18 -6.81 1.75
CA LEU A 22 -2.81 -7.14 2.16
C LEU A 22 -2.77 -7.67 3.61
N LYS A 23 -3.49 -7.02 4.51
CA LYS A 23 -3.65 -7.41 5.93
C LYS A 23 -4.24 -8.80 6.08
N LYS A 24 -5.34 -9.10 5.37
CA LYS A 24 -5.99 -10.43 5.38
C LYS A 24 -5.03 -11.57 5.04
N HIS A 25 -4.07 -11.30 4.15
CA HIS A 25 -3.09 -12.28 3.69
C HIS A 25 -1.72 -12.19 4.38
N ASN A 26 -1.63 -11.44 5.49
CA ASN A 26 -0.40 -11.26 6.28
C ASN A 26 0.79 -10.83 5.41
N ALA A 27 0.54 -9.90 4.49
CA ALA A 27 1.51 -9.42 3.53
C ALA A 27 2.17 -8.12 4.00
N GLU A 28 3.48 -8.01 3.85
CA GLU A 28 4.23 -6.75 4.02
C GLU A 28 4.54 -6.14 2.66
N ILE A 29 4.65 -4.80 2.59
CA ILE A 29 4.97 -4.08 1.35
C ILE A 29 6.23 -3.20 1.50
N SER A 30 6.95 -2.96 0.41
CA SER A 30 8.09 -2.03 0.35
C SER A 30 8.17 -1.29 -0.99
N ASP A 31 9.15 -0.37 -1.12
CA ASP A 31 9.25 0.61 -2.22
C ASP A 31 7.95 1.44 -2.30
N ILE A 32 7.57 2.00 -1.15
CA ILE A 32 6.30 2.68 -0.94
C ILE A 32 6.41 4.14 -1.39
N ASN A 33 5.36 4.64 -2.04
CA ASN A 33 5.07 6.06 -2.17
C ASN A 33 3.59 6.27 -1.75
N LEU A 34 3.41 6.81 -0.54
CA LEU A 34 2.13 7.15 0.04
C LEU A 34 1.96 8.67 -0.05
N THR A 35 0.92 9.14 -0.72
CA THR A 35 0.63 10.56 -0.87
C THR A 35 -0.71 10.88 -0.20
N LEU A 36 -0.69 11.90 0.65
CA LEU A 36 -1.86 12.45 1.33
C LEU A 36 -2.12 13.85 0.81
N PHE A 37 -3.11 14.03 -0.05
CA PHE A 37 -3.51 15.34 -0.57
C PHE A 37 -4.56 15.97 0.33
N LYS A 38 -4.30 17.21 0.76
CA LYS A 38 -5.27 18.04 1.48
C LYS A 38 -5.85 19.10 0.57
N VAL A 39 -7.15 19.31 0.71
CA VAL A 39 -7.85 20.50 0.19
C VAL A 39 -8.54 21.17 1.37
N ASP A 40 -8.09 22.36 1.71
CA ASP A 40 -8.75 23.22 2.69
C ASP A 40 -9.94 23.91 2.00
N GLU A 41 -11.15 23.60 2.43
CA GLU A 41 -12.38 24.12 1.83
C GLU A 41 -12.63 25.59 2.20
N THR A 42 -11.97 26.11 3.23
CA THR A 42 -12.20 27.48 3.74
C THR A 42 -11.43 28.54 2.95
N ASN A 43 -10.23 28.21 2.49
CA ASN A 43 -9.33 29.13 1.80
C ASN A 43 -8.84 28.59 0.43
N ASN A 44 -9.32 27.43 0.01
CA ASN A 44 -8.94 26.71 -1.22
C ASN A 44 -7.44 26.40 -1.32
N GLN A 45 -6.72 26.37 -0.20
CA GLN A 45 -5.32 25.97 -0.16
C GLN A 45 -5.20 24.46 -0.36
N LYS A 46 -4.25 24.09 -1.22
CA LYS A 46 -3.92 22.70 -1.52
C LYS A 46 -2.53 22.40 -1.01
N GLY A 47 -2.34 21.21 -0.49
CA GLY A 47 -1.04 20.73 -0.05
C GLY A 47 -0.98 19.22 -0.09
N TRP A 48 0.21 18.67 0.09
CA TRP A 48 0.38 17.23 0.19
C TRP A 48 1.49 16.87 1.16
N VAL A 49 1.39 15.65 1.68
CA VAL A 49 2.47 14.97 2.40
C VAL A 49 2.79 13.70 1.63
N ASP A 50 4.08 13.50 1.33
CA ASP A 50 4.59 12.27 0.73
C ASP A 50 5.41 11.50 1.76
N VAL A 51 5.16 10.20 1.87
CA VAL A 51 5.98 9.24 2.62
C VAL A 51 6.54 8.25 1.63
N THR A 52 7.87 8.14 1.58
CA THR A 52 8.57 7.22 0.70
C THR A 52 9.52 6.32 1.45
N THR A 53 9.60 5.06 1.04
CA THR A 53 10.56 4.09 1.58
C THR A 53 11.38 3.48 0.45
N ASP A 54 12.57 2.99 0.79
CA ASP A 54 13.35 2.16 -0.14
C ASP A 54 12.71 0.77 -0.35
N SER A 55 13.39 -0.06 -1.15
CA SER A 55 12.96 -1.42 -1.49
C SER A 55 13.16 -2.45 -0.38
N ASP A 56 13.94 -2.12 0.65
CA ASP A 56 14.35 -3.05 1.71
C ASP A 56 13.59 -2.80 3.03
N THR A 57 12.92 -1.65 3.13
CA THR A 57 12.05 -1.27 4.24
C THR A 57 10.65 -1.85 4.05
N PHE A 58 10.42 -3.04 4.60
CA PHE A 58 9.11 -3.68 4.61
C PHE A 58 8.24 -3.18 5.77
N ILE A 59 6.99 -2.82 5.44
CA ILE A 59 6.01 -2.28 6.39
C ILE A 59 4.73 -3.11 6.29
N SER A 60 4.15 -3.46 7.46
CA SER A 60 2.84 -4.11 7.50
C SER A 60 1.71 -3.10 7.24
N PRO A 61 0.59 -3.51 6.64
CA PRO A 61 -0.54 -2.63 6.38
C PRO A 61 -1.05 -1.92 7.64
N GLU A 62 -1.06 -2.58 8.80
CA GLU A 62 -1.47 -1.98 10.07
C GLU A 62 -0.54 -0.85 10.52
N LYS A 63 0.77 -1.00 10.30
CA LYS A 63 1.74 0.07 10.59
C LYS A 63 1.50 1.25 9.65
N LEU A 64 1.30 0.99 8.36
CA LEU A 64 1.03 2.05 7.39
C LEU A 64 -0.29 2.78 7.65
N GLU A 65 -1.35 2.07 8.04
CA GLU A 65 -2.62 2.65 8.49
C GLU A 65 -2.41 3.58 9.71
N LYS A 66 -1.60 3.17 10.69
CA LYS A 66 -1.27 4.01 11.86
C LYS A 66 -0.48 5.26 11.47
N GLU A 67 0.45 5.16 10.53
CA GLU A 67 1.19 6.33 10.03
C GLU A 67 0.27 7.30 9.28
N ILE A 68 -0.65 6.80 8.46
CA ILE A 68 -1.68 7.64 7.81
C ILE A 68 -2.47 8.43 8.86
N GLU A 69 -2.95 7.77 9.91
CA GLU A 69 -3.70 8.43 10.98
C GLU A 69 -2.83 9.43 11.76
N SER A 70 -1.57 9.10 12.01
CA SER A 70 -0.60 10.01 12.66
C SER A 70 -0.38 11.27 11.83
N ILE A 71 -0.14 11.15 10.52
CA ILE A 71 0.05 12.30 9.61
C ILE A 71 -1.22 13.13 9.53
N ARG A 72 -2.38 12.47 9.39
CA ARG A 72 -3.68 13.15 9.35
C ARG A 72 -3.89 14.00 10.61
N LYS A 73 -3.65 13.42 11.79
CA LYS A 73 -3.86 14.07 13.08
C LYS A 73 -2.85 15.20 13.34
N ASN A 74 -1.58 14.99 13.01
CA ASN A 74 -0.50 15.85 13.47
C ASN A 74 -0.03 16.88 12.42
N ILE A 75 -0.23 16.63 11.13
CA ILE A 75 0.28 17.47 10.04
C ILE A 75 -0.85 18.14 9.26
N ILE A 76 -1.90 17.39 8.91
CA ILE A 76 -2.98 17.90 8.06
C ILE A 76 -4.03 18.64 8.91
N SER A 77 -4.40 18.09 10.07
CA SER A 77 -5.33 18.62 11.09
C SER A 77 -6.76 18.94 10.64
N GLU A 78 -6.97 19.51 9.44
CA GLU A 78 -8.26 19.94 8.90
C GLU A 78 -8.31 19.78 7.37
N GLY A 79 -9.53 19.77 6.81
CA GLY A 79 -9.78 19.67 5.37
C GLY A 79 -10.06 18.25 4.86
N LYS A 80 -10.46 18.16 3.57
CA LYS A 80 -10.68 16.88 2.89
C LYS A 80 -9.35 16.23 2.55
N LEU A 81 -9.27 14.93 2.80
CA LEU A 81 -8.09 14.11 2.59
C LEU A 81 -8.34 13.10 1.45
N ASN A 82 -7.50 13.15 0.42
CA ASN A 82 -7.40 12.08 -0.56
C ASN A 82 -6.06 11.35 -0.38
N ILE A 83 -6.11 10.01 -0.31
CA ILE A 83 -4.93 9.17 -0.07
C ILE A 83 -4.68 8.32 -1.30
N ASN A 84 -3.41 8.20 -1.67
CA ASN A 84 -2.96 7.38 -2.78
C ASN A 84 -1.76 6.56 -2.30
N LEU A 85 -1.71 5.30 -2.67
CA LEU A 85 -0.62 4.41 -2.34
C LEU A 85 -0.03 3.81 -3.61
N LYS A 86 1.29 3.80 -3.69
CA LYS A 86 2.04 2.95 -4.61
C LYS A 86 3.00 2.09 -3.80
N TYR A 87 3.20 0.86 -4.23
CA TYR A 87 4.26 -0.01 -3.73
C TYR A 87 4.71 -0.95 -4.84
N LYS A 88 5.93 -1.50 -4.73
CA LYS A 88 6.49 -2.39 -5.76
C LYS A 88 6.74 -3.81 -5.30
N PHE A 89 6.97 -4.01 -4.02
CA PHE A 89 7.24 -5.34 -3.50
C PHE A 89 6.18 -5.74 -2.49
N THR A 90 5.80 -7.00 -2.55
CA THR A 90 4.94 -7.64 -1.55
C THR A 90 5.62 -8.89 -1.04
N LYS A 91 5.70 -9.04 0.27
CA LYS A 91 6.27 -10.22 0.93
C LYS A 91 5.17 -10.94 1.66
N PHE A 92 4.97 -12.21 1.31
CA PHE A 92 4.03 -13.11 1.96
C PHE A 92 4.77 -14.09 2.85
N GLU A 93 4.17 -14.39 4.00
CA GLU A 93 4.68 -15.36 4.97
C GLU A 93 4.87 -16.75 4.35
N THR A 94 3.89 -17.23 3.58
CA THR A 94 3.93 -18.55 2.92
C THR A 94 3.49 -18.47 1.46
N GLY A 95 3.81 -19.52 0.69
CA GLY A 95 3.30 -19.68 -0.67
C GLY A 95 1.78 -19.75 -0.73
N GLN A 96 1.14 -20.41 0.24
CA GLN A 96 -0.32 -20.47 0.32
C GLN A 96 -0.94 -19.08 0.50
N LYS A 97 -0.38 -18.22 1.37
CA LYS A 97 -0.87 -16.85 1.56
C LYS A 97 -0.80 -16.02 0.27
N PHE A 98 0.24 -16.22 -0.53
CA PHE A 98 0.33 -15.61 -1.86
C PHE A 98 -0.77 -16.12 -2.78
N LEU A 99 -0.99 -17.44 -2.86
CA LEU A 99 -2.03 -18.03 -3.71
C LEU A 99 -3.44 -17.55 -3.31
N ASP A 100 -3.72 -17.50 -2.01
CA ASP A 100 -4.98 -16.98 -1.48
C ASP A 100 -5.19 -15.51 -1.90
N TRP A 101 -4.12 -14.71 -1.86
CA TRP A 101 -4.16 -13.31 -2.29
C TRP A 101 -4.36 -13.15 -3.80
N VAL A 102 -3.72 -13.99 -4.62
CA VAL A 102 -3.92 -14.02 -6.08
C VAL A 102 -5.40 -14.29 -6.40
N CYS A 103 -6.00 -15.27 -5.72
CA CYS A 103 -7.42 -15.60 -5.85
C CYS A 103 -8.33 -14.44 -5.42
N GLU A 104 -8.08 -13.82 -4.27
CA GLU A 104 -8.87 -12.68 -3.77
C GLU A 104 -8.82 -11.49 -4.73
N LYS A 105 -7.65 -11.23 -5.32
CA LYS A 105 -7.43 -10.21 -6.34
C LYS A 105 -8.02 -10.55 -7.70
N LYS A 106 -8.59 -11.76 -7.86
CA LYS A 106 -9.09 -12.30 -9.13
C LYS A 106 -8.01 -12.27 -10.23
N LEU A 107 -6.77 -12.54 -9.84
CA LEU A 107 -5.63 -12.66 -10.74
C LEU A 107 -5.38 -14.14 -11.05
N GLU A 108 -4.66 -14.41 -12.13
CA GLU A 108 -4.18 -15.75 -12.45
C GLU A 108 -2.69 -15.86 -12.12
N ILE A 109 -2.23 -17.01 -11.63
CA ILE A 109 -0.82 -17.21 -11.33
C ILE A 109 0.08 -17.11 -12.58
N SER A 110 -0.46 -17.46 -13.74
CA SER A 110 0.14 -17.28 -15.08
C SER A 110 0.42 -15.82 -15.43
N THR A 111 -0.17 -14.87 -14.70
CA THR A 111 0.04 -13.42 -14.89
C THR A 111 1.38 -12.94 -14.33
N PHE A 112 2.09 -13.78 -13.58
CA PHE A 112 3.38 -13.45 -12.98
C PHE A 112 4.49 -14.27 -13.64
N SER A 113 5.56 -13.60 -14.03
CA SER A 113 6.78 -14.24 -14.51
C SER A 113 7.64 -14.76 -13.36
N ASP A 114 8.51 -15.72 -13.65
CA ASP A 114 9.49 -16.25 -12.69
C ASP A 114 10.45 -15.16 -12.17
N GLN A 115 10.63 -14.07 -12.91
CA GLN A 115 11.43 -12.92 -12.48
C GLN A 115 10.69 -12.00 -11.50
N GLU A 116 9.36 -12.04 -11.48
CA GLU A 116 8.53 -11.28 -10.54
C GLU A 116 8.33 -12.03 -9.21
N VAL A 117 8.44 -13.36 -9.21
CA VAL A 117 8.16 -14.19 -8.05
C VAL A 117 9.40 -14.90 -7.56
N THR A 118 9.85 -14.58 -6.35
CA THR A 118 10.98 -15.26 -5.70
C THR A 118 10.50 -16.03 -4.47
N GLN A 119 10.80 -17.33 -4.42
CA GLN A 119 10.67 -18.10 -3.19
C GLN A 119 11.88 -17.80 -2.32
N ASN A 120 11.63 -17.28 -1.11
CA ASN A 120 12.70 -17.19 -0.11
C ASN A 120 12.86 -18.60 0.44
N GLY A 121 14.04 -19.20 0.23
CA GLY A 121 14.41 -20.47 0.86
C GLY A 121 14.61 -20.34 2.36
#